data_AF-A0A6A5WBX9-F1
#
_entry.id   AF-A0A6A5WBX9-F1
#
_cell.length_a   1.000
_cell.length_b   1.000
_cell.length_c   1.000
_cell.angle_alpha   90.00
_cell.angle_beta   90.00
_cell.angle_gamma   90.00
#
_symmetry.space_group_name_H-M   'P 1'
#
loop_
_entity.id
_entity.type
_entity.pdbx_description
1 polymer ?
#
loop_
_entity_poly.entity_id
_entity_poly.type
_entity_poly.pdbx_seq_one_letter_code
_entity_poly.pdbx_strand_id
1 'polypeptide(L)'
;MDEGMLSDLMAMVAMINTALDASSESWRDQLHAARSITAFLELFDTTPNDERRKWQLSVIDTFQRLAYADADSGGVQDIGNWCLRQSLSLLQTYPENVDLLKLVGTNWLLRAQKSLAKIHVTERDSSSSGASQQSKSEEQRHVSRATIEAEARLWTADYVEARGILLPATDYLKRAVDAARAQGLTTACLLTKVCEPH
;
A
#
# COMPACT_ATOMS: atom_id res chain seq x y z
N MET A 1 -21.93 -0.23 -18.80
CA MET A 1 -21.15 0.96 -19.18
C MET A 1 -21.08 0.96 -20.69
N ASP A 2 -21.49 2.05 -21.33
CA ASP A 2 -21.32 2.18 -22.78
C ASP A 2 -19.83 2.44 -23.12
N GLU A 3 -19.46 2.27 -24.39
CA GLU A 3 -18.08 2.38 -24.85
C GLU A 3 -17.54 3.83 -24.76
N GLY A 4 -18.41 4.83 -24.94
CA GLY A 4 -18.06 6.24 -24.83
C GLY A 4 -17.70 6.64 -23.39
N MET A 5 -18.51 6.27 -22.42
CA MET A 5 -18.26 6.49 -20.99
C MET A 5 -16.98 5.79 -20.53
N LEU A 6 -16.70 4.58 -21.05
CA LEU A 6 -15.46 3.88 -20.74
C LEU A 6 -14.25 4.62 -21.31
N SER A 7 -14.33 5.12 -22.55
CA SER A 7 -13.27 5.93 -23.16
C SER A 7 -12.99 7.20 -22.36
N ASP A 8 -14.04 7.93 -21.97
CA ASP A 8 -13.92 9.15 -21.18
C ASP A 8 -13.32 8.88 -19.79
N LEU A 9 -13.76 7.81 -19.13
CA LEU A 9 -13.20 7.35 -17.86
C LEU A 9 -11.70 7.06 -18.00
N MET A 10 -11.31 6.29 -19.01
CA MET A 10 -9.91 5.92 -19.21
C MET A 10 -9.04 7.12 -19.58
N ALA A 11 -9.57 8.10 -20.33
CA ALA A 11 -8.89 9.36 -20.58
C ALA A 11 -8.65 10.15 -19.29
N MET A 12 -9.65 10.25 -18.40
CA MET A 12 -9.50 10.90 -17.10
C MET A 12 -8.47 10.18 -16.21
N VAL A 13 -8.50 8.85 -16.16
CA VAL A 13 -7.53 8.04 -15.42
C VAL A 13 -6.11 8.28 -15.95
N ALA A 14 -5.93 8.32 -17.26
CA ALA A 14 -4.64 8.62 -17.87
C ALA A 14 -4.14 10.02 -17.48
N MET A 15 -5.02 11.04 -17.52
CA MET A 15 -4.67 12.40 -17.10
C MET A 15 -4.22 12.46 -15.63
N ILE A 16 -4.95 11.79 -14.72
CA ILE A 16 -4.56 11.71 -13.31
C ILE A 16 -3.18 11.07 -13.18
N ASN A 17 -2.93 9.96 -13.86
CA ASN A 17 -1.65 9.26 -13.81
C ASN A 17 -0.50 10.15 -14.29
N THR A 18 -0.68 10.85 -15.43
CA THR A 18 0.33 11.79 -15.95
C THR A 18 0.58 12.96 -15.00
N ALA A 19 -0.44 13.45 -14.29
CA ALA A 19 -0.28 14.52 -13.32
C ALA A 19 0.50 14.05 -12.09
N LEU A 20 0.23 12.83 -11.62
CA LEU A 20 0.97 12.20 -10.53
C LEU A 20 2.45 11.97 -10.88
N ASP A 21 2.74 11.62 -12.14
CA ASP A 21 4.12 11.43 -12.61
C ASP A 21 4.86 12.76 -12.83
N ALA A 22 4.15 13.82 -13.23
CA ALA A 22 4.74 15.12 -13.51
C ALA A 22 5.07 15.94 -12.26
N SER A 23 4.22 15.88 -11.22
CA SER A 23 4.50 16.57 -9.96
C SER A 23 3.96 15.81 -8.74
N SER A 24 4.80 15.66 -7.73
CA SER A 24 4.44 15.00 -6.47
C SER A 24 3.48 15.82 -5.59
N GLU A 25 3.20 17.09 -5.94
CA GLU A 25 2.32 17.97 -5.14
C GLU A 25 0.92 18.14 -5.76
N SER A 26 0.76 17.95 -7.07
CA SER A 26 -0.51 18.14 -7.79
C SER A 26 -1.57 17.07 -7.53
N TRP A 27 -1.26 16.05 -6.72
CA TRP A 27 -2.21 14.97 -6.41
C TRP A 27 -3.48 15.51 -5.73
N ARG A 28 -3.37 16.58 -4.94
CA ARG A 28 -4.52 17.20 -4.25
C ARG A 28 -5.57 17.74 -5.22
N ASP A 29 -5.13 18.27 -6.35
CA ASP A 29 -6.01 18.82 -7.39
C ASP A 29 -6.83 17.72 -8.08
N GLN A 30 -6.31 16.48 -8.10
CA GLN A 30 -6.96 15.34 -8.72
C GLN A 30 -8.03 14.68 -7.84
N LEU A 31 -8.08 15.01 -6.55
CA LEU A 31 -9.00 14.37 -5.59
C LEU A 31 -10.47 14.61 -5.93
N HIS A 32 -10.80 15.79 -6.44
CA HIS A 32 -12.19 16.09 -6.80
C HIS A 32 -12.68 15.21 -7.95
N ALA A 33 -11.86 15.07 -9.00
CA ALA A 33 -12.16 14.21 -10.13
C ALA A 33 -12.28 12.73 -9.70
N ALA A 34 -11.33 12.25 -8.90
CA ALA A 34 -11.37 10.88 -8.39
C ALA A 34 -12.60 10.61 -7.52
N ARG A 35 -12.96 11.52 -6.60
CA ARG A 35 -14.17 11.39 -5.77
C ARG A 35 -15.45 11.32 -6.60
N SER A 36 -15.56 12.19 -7.60
CA SER A 36 -16.68 12.16 -8.54
C SER A 36 -16.79 10.78 -9.19
N ILE A 37 -15.67 10.22 -9.67
CA ILE A 37 -15.64 8.87 -10.26
C ILE A 37 -16.05 7.80 -9.24
N THR A 38 -15.43 7.77 -8.06
CA THR A 38 -15.73 6.74 -7.04
C THR A 38 -17.17 6.80 -6.51
N ALA A 39 -17.85 7.94 -6.63
CA ALA A 39 -19.23 8.10 -6.17
C ALA A 39 -20.25 7.39 -7.07
N PHE A 40 -19.95 7.23 -8.36
CA PHE A 40 -20.84 6.57 -9.32
C PHE A 40 -20.31 5.23 -9.84
N LEU A 41 -18.99 5.02 -9.79
CA LEU A 41 -18.35 3.84 -10.34
C LEU A 41 -18.26 2.74 -9.30
N GLU A 42 -18.91 1.62 -9.59
CA GLU A 42 -18.79 0.37 -8.85
C GLU A 42 -18.33 -0.73 -9.81
N LEU A 43 -17.26 -1.45 -9.44
CA LEU A 43 -16.56 -2.43 -10.27
C LEU A 43 -16.93 -3.86 -9.85
N PHE A 44 -18.23 -4.13 -9.76
CA PHE A 44 -18.72 -5.48 -9.45
C PHE A 44 -18.69 -6.34 -10.71
N ASP A 45 -17.95 -7.44 -10.65
CA ASP A 45 -17.95 -8.46 -11.68
C ASP A 45 -18.62 -9.72 -11.15
N THR A 46 -19.70 -10.16 -11.81
CA THR A 46 -20.31 -11.48 -11.57
C THR A 46 -19.87 -12.51 -12.61
N THR A 47 -19.28 -12.06 -13.72
CA THR A 47 -18.84 -12.92 -14.83
C THR A 47 -17.42 -12.55 -15.22
N PRO A 48 -16.49 -13.52 -15.26
CA PRO A 48 -15.11 -13.28 -15.70
C PRO A 48 -15.02 -12.68 -17.11
N ASN A 49 -14.28 -11.58 -17.26
CA ASN A 49 -13.96 -10.93 -18.52
C ASN A 49 -12.58 -10.26 -18.42
N ASP A 50 -11.60 -10.78 -19.19
CA ASP A 50 -10.21 -10.34 -19.11
C ASP A 50 -9.97 -8.90 -19.59
N GLU A 51 -10.67 -8.45 -20.63
CA GLU A 51 -10.54 -7.08 -21.14
C GLU A 51 -11.10 -6.08 -20.13
N ARG A 52 -12.24 -6.44 -19.50
CA ARG A 52 -12.84 -5.64 -18.46
C ARG A 52 -11.93 -5.53 -17.23
N ARG A 53 -11.39 -6.67 -16.79
CA ARG A 53 -10.46 -6.74 -15.66
C ARG A 53 -9.26 -5.81 -15.87
N LYS A 54 -8.70 -5.73 -17.08
CA LYS A 54 -7.52 -4.89 -17.38
C LYS A 54 -7.77 -3.41 -17.08
N TRP A 55 -8.87 -2.85 -17.58
CA TRP A 55 -9.16 -1.43 -17.33
C TRP A 55 -9.59 -1.19 -15.88
N GLN A 56 -10.32 -2.11 -15.25
CA GLN A 56 -10.68 -2.03 -13.84
C GLN A 56 -9.43 -1.98 -12.95
N LEU A 57 -8.46 -2.85 -13.21
CA LEU A 57 -7.16 -2.84 -12.54
C LEU A 57 -6.45 -1.50 -12.71
N SER A 58 -6.44 -0.95 -13.93
CA SER A 58 -5.82 0.36 -14.21
C SER A 58 -6.47 1.51 -13.44
N VAL A 59 -7.81 1.51 -13.31
CA VAL A 59 -8.55 2.52 -12.55
C VAL A 59 -8.16 2.43 -11.06
N ILE A 60 -8.24 1.23 -10.49
CA ILE A 60 -7.99 1.02 -9.07
C ILE A 60 -6.52 1.33 -8.72
N ASP A 61 -5.57 0.89 -9.55
CA ASP A 61 -4.15 1.18 -9.35
C ASP A 61 -3.88 2.70 -9.33
N THR A 62 -4.41 3.43 -10.31
CA THR A 62 -4.26 4.90 -10.37
C THR A 62 -4.86 5.58 -9.16
N PHE A 63 -6.04 5.16 -8.71
CA PHE A 63 -6.70 5.74 -7.55
C PHE A 63 -6.03 5.36 -6.24
N GLN A 64 -5.43 4.17 -6.15
CA GLN A 64 -4.61 3.78 -5.01
C GLN A 64 -3.33 4.61 -4.93
N ARG A 65 -2.65 4.85 -6.06
CA ARG A 65 -1.51 5.77 -6.13
C ARG A 65 -1.90 7.17 -5.67
N LEU A 66 -3.03 7.68 -6.15
CA LEU A 66 -3.57 8.98 -5.75
C LEU A 66 -3.91 9.04 -4.25
N ALA A 67 -4.60 8.02 -3.74
CA ALA A 67 -5.06 7.98 -2.36
C ALA A 67 -3.89 7.97 -1.37
N TYR A 68 -2.79 7.32 -1.73
CA TYR A 68 -1.61 7.18 -0.88
C TYR A 68 -0.40 7.95 -1.41
N ALA A 69 -0.62 9.04 -2.15
CA ALA A 69 0.44 9.95 -2.57
C ALA A 69 1.20 10.57 -1.37
N ASP A 70 0.53 10.69 -0.23
CA ASP A 70 1.08 11.07 1.08
C ASP A 70 0.70 10.00 2.12
N ALA A 71 1.29 8.81 1.97
CA ALA A 71 0.99 7.65 2.80
C ALA A 71 1.40 7.84 4.27
N ASP A 72 2.47 8.61 4.53
CA ASP A 72 2.98 8.89 5.87
C ASP A 72 1.99 9.71 6.71
N SER A 73 1.23 10.62 6.06
CA SER A 73 0.13 11.35 6.71
C SER A 73 -1.15 10.51 6.88
N GLY A 74 -1.18 9.31 6.28
CA GLY A 74 -2.30 8.37 6.30
C GLY A 74 -3.12 8.34 5.02
N GLY A 75 -2.77 9.11 4.00
CA GLY A 75 -3.50 9.14 2.73
C GLY A 75 -4.97 9.57 2.81
N VAL A 76 -5.67 9.45 1.68
CA VAL A 76 -7.06 9.80 1.46
C VAL A 76 -7.94 8.58 1.67
N GLN A 77 -8.51 8.49 2.87
CA GLN A 77 -9.18 7.28 3.37
C GLN A 77 -10.40 6.86 2.56
N ASP A 78 -11.21 7.80 2.07
CA ASP A 78 -12.41 7.51 1.28
C ASP A 78 -12.05 6.79 -0.03
N ILE A 79 -11.08 7.34 -0.78
CA ILE A 79 -10.61 6.74 -2.03
C ILE A 79 -9.87 5.42 -1.76
N GLY A 80 -9.02 5.37 -0.73
CA GLY A 80 -8.30 4.14 -0.34
C GLY A 80 -9.24 3.01 0.09
N ASN A 81 -10.34 3.32 0.78
CA ASN A 81 -11.40 2.37 1.15
C ASN A 81 -12.21 1.90 -0.05
N TRP A 82 -12.49 2.80 -1.01
CA TRP A 82 -13.11 2.41 -2.27
C TRP A 82 -12.22 1.44 -3.04
N CYS A 83 -10.93 1.75 -3.21
CA CYS A 83 -9.97 0.89 -3.92
C CYS A 83 -9.94 -0.52 -3.32
N LEU A 84 -9.78 -0.62 -1.99
CA LEU A 84 -9.74 -1.91 -1.29
C LEU A 84 -11.02 -2.72 -1.52
N ARG A 85 -12.19 -2.08 -1.42
CA ARG A 85 -13.49 -2.73 -1.61
C ARG A 85 -13.64 -3.27 -3.03
N GLN A 86 -13.30 -2.47 -4.04
CA GLN A 86 -13.36 -2.89 -5.44
C GLN A 86 -12.38 -4.04 -5.72
N SER A 87 -11.14 -3.96 -5.22
CA SER A 87 -10.16 -5.03 -5.39
C SER A 87 -10.60 -6.33 -4.73
N LEU A 88 -11.17 -6.29 -3.52
CA LEU A 88 -11.67 -7.48 -2.84
C LEU A 88 -12.86 -8.11 -3.56
N SER A 89 -13.75 -7.28 -4.11
CA SER A 89 -14.85 -7.74 -4.96
C SER A 89 -14.33 -8.46 -6.20
N LEU A 90 -13.39 -7.85 -6.95
CA LEU A 90 -12.79 -8.49 -8.12
C LEU A 90 -12.02 -9.76 -7.75
N LEU A 91 -11.39 -9.83 -6.58
CA LEU A 91 -10.67 -11.01 -6.13
C LEU A 91 -11.60 -12.20 -5.85
N GLN A 92 -12.88 -11.98 -5.54
CA GLN A 92 -13.86 -13.07 -5.45
C GLN A 92 -14.08 -13.74 -6.83
N THR A 93 -13.99 -12.96 -7.90
CA THR A 93 -14.17 -13.43 -9.28
C THR A 93 -12.86 -13.96 -9.89
N TYR A 94 -11.71 -13.40 -9.51
CA TYR A 94 -10.38 -13.81 -9.99
C TYR A 94 -9.42 -14.11 -8.82
N PRO A 95 -9.63 -15.19 -8.06
CA PRO A 95 -8.94 -15.44 -6.79
C PRO A 95 -7.41 -15.61 -6.89
N GLU A 96 -6.93 -16.09 -8.03
CA GLU A 96 -5.52 -16.34 -8.31
C GLU A 96 -4.88 -15.28 -9.23
N ASN A 97 -5.56 -14.16 -9.45
CA ASN A 97 -4.99 -13.08 -10.26
C ASN A 97 -3.87 -12.38 -9.47
N VAL A 98 -2.64 -12.48 -9.98
CA VAL A 98 -1.43 -11.96 -9.33
C VAL A 98 -1.50 -10.45 -9.13
N ASP A 99 -1.99 -9.71 -10.12
CA ASP A 99 -2.06 -8.25 -10.06
C ASP A 99 -3.06 -7.77 -8.99
N LEU A 100 -4.23 -8.40 -8.88
CA LEU A 100 -5.21 -8.11 -7.84
C LEU A 100 -4.67 -8.44 -6.44
N LEU A 101 -4.05 -9.61 -6.26
CA LEU A 101 -3.44 -10.00 -4.98
C LEU A 101 -2.37 -8.99 -4.56
N LYS A 102 -1.51 -8.57 -5.51
CA LYS A 102 -0.50 -7.53 -5.29
C LYS A 102 -1.13 -6.19 -4.95
N LEU A 103 -2.18 -5.79 -5.65
CA LEU A 103 -2.87 -4.52 -5.45
C LEU A 103 -3.48 -4.43 -4.05
N VAL A 104 -4.19 -5.48 -3.61
CA VAL A 104 -4.76 -5.59 -2.26
C VAL A 104 -3.67 -5.58 -1.20
N GLY A 105 -2.62 -6.40 -1.37
CA GLY A 105 -1.49 -6.44 -0.44
C GLY A 105 -0.79 -5.08 -0.29
N THR A 106 -0.60 -4.38 -1.41
CA THR A 106 -0.02 -3.03 -1.43
C THR A 106 -0.94 -2.02 -0.76
N ASN A 107 -2.26 -2.12 -0.92
CA ASN A 107 -3.23 -1.25 -0.23
C ASN A 107 -3.08 -1.35 1.29
N TRP A 108 -3.00 -2.57 1.82
CA TRP A 108 -2.77 -2.80 3.25
C TRP A 108 -1.41 -2.27 3.70
N LEU A 109 -0.36 -2.48 2.91
CA LEU A 109 0.97 -1.93 3.20
C LEU A 109 0.96 -0.39 3.28
N LEU A 110 0.26 0.27 2.36
CA LEU A 110 0.14 1.73 2.31
C LEU A 110 -0.65 2.27 3.49
N ARG A 111 -1.68 1.57 3.95
CA ARG A 111 -2.43 1.90 5.18
C ARG A 111 -1.55 1.86 6.43
N ALA A 112 -0.60 0.93 6.48
CA ALA A 112 0.29 0.78 7.63
C ALA A 112 1.34 1.91 7.71
N GLN A 113 1.60 2.66 6.62
CA GLN A 113 2.68 3.64 6.55
C GLN A 113 2.60 4.71 7.63
N LYS A 114 1.40 5.23 7.92
CA LYS A 114 1.23 6.23 8.99
C LYS A 114 1.69 5.71 10.36
N SER A 115 1.28 4.50 10.72
CA SER A 115 1.67 3.90 12.02
C SER A 115 3.18 3.60 12.03
N LEU A 116 3.74 3.14 10.90
CA LEU A 116 5.19 2.92 10.75
C LEU A 116 6.00 4.23 10.83
N ALA A 117 5.52 5.32 10.22
CA ALA A 117 6.17 6.62 10.26
C ALA A 117 6.23 7.17 11.70
N LYS A 118 5.13 7.02 12.47
CA LYS A 118 5.13 7.37 13.90
C LYS A 118 6.13 6.54 14.70
N ILE A 119 6.15 5.22 14.49
CA ILE A 119 7.11 4.32 15.16
C ILE A 119 8.54 4.80 14.88
N HIS A 120 8.87 5.05 13.61
CA HIS A 120 10.18 5.55 13.20
C HIS A 120 10.56 6.87 13.88
N VAL A 121 9.64 7.83 14.00
CA VAL A 121 9.88 9.10 14.73
C VAL A 121 10.17 8.82 16.20
N THR A 122 9.35 8.00 16.88
CA THR A 122 9.54 7.69 18.30
C THR A 122 10.86 6.97 18.60
N GLU A 123 11.32 6.13 17.67
CA GLU A 123 12.60 5.42 17.79
C GLU A 123 13.81 6.34 17.58
N ARG A 124 13.69 7.27 16.63
CA ARG A 124 14.72 8.28 16.36
C ARG A 124 14.94 9.19 17.57
N ASP A 125 13.86 9.65 18.19
CA ASP A 125 13.94 10.53 19.37
C ASP A 125 14.52 9.79 20.59
N SER A 126 14.26 8.48 20.70
CA SER A 126 14.81 7.64 21.77
C SER A 126 16.33 7.41 21.64
N SER A 127 16.86 7.38 20.41
CA SER A 127 18.28 7.11 20.14
C SER A 127 19.22 8.30 20.34
N SER A 128 18.69 9.51 20.54
CA SER A 128 19.46 10.76 20.68
C SER A 128 20.13 10.93 22.06
N SER A 129 19.83 10.05 23.02
CA SER A 129 20.24 10.22 24.43
C SER A 129 21.44 9.33 24.79
N GLY A 130 22.67 9.79 24.51
CA GLY A 130 23.86 9.33 25.25
C GLY A 130 24.97 8.66 24.44
N ALA A 131 25.71 9.45 23.68
CA ALA A 131 27.07 9.10 23.28
C ALA A 131 28.06 9.85 24.20
N SER A 132 28.18 9.40 25.44
CA SER A 132 29.29 9.76 26.33
C SER A 132 29.98 8.47 26.78
N GLN A 133 31.31 8.47 26.74
CA GLN A 133 32.18 7.32 26.96
C GLN A 133 31.73 6.46 28.17
N GLN A 134 31.24 5.24 27.90
CA GLN A 134 30.79 4.33 28.95
C GLN A 134 31.63 3.06 29.03
N SER A 135 31.75 2.58 30.26
CA SER A 135 32.45 1.34 30.63
C SER A 135 31.72 0.12 30.06
N LYS A 136 32.46 -0.97 29.74
CA LYS A 136 31.89 -2.26 29.28
C LYS A 136 30.78 -2.81 30.21
N SER A 137 30.84 -2.47 31.51
CA SER A 137 29.79 -2.85 32.49
C SER A 137 28.51 -2.01 32.37
N GLU A 138 28.61 -0.77 31.91
CA GLU A 138 27.48 0.11 31.69
C GLU A 138 26.83 -0.15 30.33
N GLU A 139 27.63 -0.52 29.33
CA GLU A 139 27.14 -0.96 28.03
C GLU A 139 26.25 -2.19 28.15
N GLN A 140 26.62 -3.20 28.95
CA GLN A 140 25.75 -4.35 29.19
C GLN A 140 24.43 -3.97 29.88
N ARG A 141 24.46 -3.01 30.82
CA ARG A 141 23.24 -2.51 31.49
C ARG A 141 22.37 -1.69 30.55
N HIS A 142 22.98 -0.93 29.64
CA HIS A 142 22.27 -0.19 28.61
C HIS A 142 21.65 -1.09 27.56
N VAL A 143 22.35 -2.16 27.14
CA VAL A 143 21.76 -3.18 26.27
C VAL A 143 20.57 -3.83 26.95
N SER A 144 20.69 -4.26 28.22
CA SER A 144 19.56 -4.84 28.96
C SER A 144 18.40 -3.86 29.16
N ARG A 145 18.69 -2.57 29.35
CA ARG A 145 17.66 -1.53 29.45
C ARG A 145 16.99 -1.27 28.10
N ALA A 146 17.77 -1.19 27.04
CA ALA A 146 17.28 -1.02 25.68
C ALA A 146 16.41 -2.21 25.25
N THR A 147 16.75 -3.44 25.65
CA THR A 147 15.91 -4.62 25.38
C THR A 147 14.59 -4.57 26.15
N ILE A 148 14.60 -4.20 27.44
CA ILE A 148 13.37 -4.08 28.24
C ILE A 148 12.48 -2.96 27.69
N GLU A 149 13.06 -1.82 27.31
CA GLU A 149 12.30 -0.72 26.73
C GLU A 149 11.80 -1.06 25.32
N ALA A 150 12.55 -1.81 24.51
CA ALA A 150 12.08 -2.34 23.23
C ALA A 150 10.90 -3.30 23.43
N GLU A 151 10.96 -4.19 24.41
CA GLU A 151 9.87 -5.10 24.76
C GLU A 151 8.62 -4.35 25.26
N ALA A 152 8.78 -3.28 26.03
CA ALA A 152 7.67 -2.42 26.46
C ALA A 152 7.04 -1.66 25.27
N ARG A 153 7.85 -1.25 24.28
CA ARG A 153 7.39 -0.53 23.08
C ARG A 153 6.58 -1.42 22.13
N LEU A 154 6.82 -2.74 22.10
CA LEU A 154 6.05 -3.70 21.30
C LEU A 154 4.54 -3.68 21.61
N TRP A 155 4.15 -3.22 22.80
CA TRP A 155 2.76 -3.13 23.24
C TRP A 155 2.14 -1.74 23.08
N THR A 156 2.88 -0.79 22.48
CA THR A 156 2.34 0.53 22.19
C THR A 156 1.27 0.47 21.10
N ALA A 157 0.33 1.41 21.15
CA ALA A 157 -0.84 1.41 20.28
C ALA A 157 -0.47 1.41 18.78
N ASP A 158 0.55 2.19 18.38
CA ASP A 158 0.97 2.27 16.99
C ASP A 158 1.61 0.95 16.49
N TYR A 159 2.33 0.21 17.35
CA TYR A 159 2.87 -1.11 17.02
C TYR A 159 1.79 -2.17 16.85
N VAL A 160 0.77 -2.16 17.72
CA VAL A 160 -0.37 -3.08 17.62
C VAL A 160 -1.18 -2.79 16.36
N GLU A 161 -1.43 -1.52 16.05
CA GLU A 161 -2.11 -1.09 14.82
C GLU A 161 -1.33 -1.50 13.57
N ALA A 162 -0.02 -1.18 13.52
CA ALA A 162 0.84 -1.56 12.41
C ALA A 162 0.83 -3.06 12.17
N ARG A 163 0.95 -3.88 13.23
CA ARG A 163 0.90 -5.33 13.13
C ARG A 163 -0.44 -5.85 12.61
N GLY A 164 -1.55 -5.28 13.08
CA GLY A 164 -2.89 -5.64 12.65
C GLY A 164 -3.12 -5.39 11.15
N ILE A 165 -2.55 -4.32 10.62
CA ILE A 165 -2.66 -3.93 9.21
C ILE A 165 -1.63 -4.67 8.33
N LEU A 166 -0.42 -4.95 8.85
CA LEU A 166 0.63 -5.64 8.10
C LEU A 166 0.33 -7.13 7.89
N LEU A 167 -0.39 -7.78 8.81
CA LEU A 167 -0.75 -9.19 8.67
C LEU A 167 -1.46 -9.47 7.33
N PRO A 168 -2.60 -8.82 7.00
CA PRO A 168 -3.24 -9.05 5.71
C PRO A 168 -2.35 -8.63 4.53
N ALA A 169 -1.54 -7.58 4.66
CA ALA A 169 -0.58 -7.20 3.61
C ALA A 169 0.35 -8.37 3.25
N THR A 170 0.95 -8.99 4.26
CA THR A 170 1.86 -10.12 4.05
C THR A 170 1.15 -11.34 3.49
N ASP A 171 -0.08 -11.63 3.91
CA ASP A 171 -0.83 -12.79 3.43
C ASP A 171 -1.21 -12.66 1.95
N TYR A 172 -1.71 -11.49 1.52
CA TYR A 172 -2.05 -11.25 0.11
C TYR A 172 -0.81 -11.21 -0.79
N LEU A 173 0.29 -10.60 -0.33
CA LEU A 173 1.55 -10.58 -1.10
C LEU A 173 2.17 -11.97 -1.22
N LYS A 174 2.14 -12.80 -0.17
CA LYS A 174 2.58 -14.19 -0.23
C LYS A 174 1.75 -14.99 -1.24
N ARG A 175 0.42 -14.86 -1.17
CA ARG A 175 -0.48 -15.47 -2.16
C ARG A 175 -0.18 -15.01 -3.58
N ALA A 176 0.14 -13.73 -3.79
CA ALA A 176 0.54 -13.21 -5.10
C ALA A 176 1.81 -13.92 -5.62
N VAL A 177 2.81 -14.11 -4.75
CA VAL A 177 4.06 -14.82 -5.08
C VAL A 177 3.80 -16.29 -5.40
N ASP A 178 2.98 -16.97 -4.60
CA ASP A 178 2.65 -18.38 -4.81
C ASP A 178 1.82 -18.59 -6.10
N ALA A 179 0.85 -17.70 -6.38
CA ALA A 179 0.09 -17.70 -7.62
C ALA A 179 0.98 -17.42 -8.84
N ALA A 180 1.90 -16.45 -8.75
CA ALA A 180 2.87 -16.17 -9.81
C ALA A 180 3.79 -17.37 -10.07
N ARG A 181 4.21 -18.07 -9.01
CA ARG A 181 5.00 -19.30 -9.10
C ARG A 181 4.22 -20.42 -9.78
N ALA A 182 2.96 -20.62 -9.40
CA ALA A 182 2.09 -21.64 -9.98
C ALA A 182 1.80 -21.38 -11.47
N GLN A 183 1.71 -20.11 -11.87
CA GLN A 183 1.46 -19.71 -13.27
C GLN A 183 2.70 -19.73 -14.15
N GLY A 184 3.88 -20.04 -13.60
CA GLY A 184 5.15 -19.96 -14.34
C GLY A 184 5.52 -18.54 -14.76
N LEU A 185 4.84 -17.53 -14.20
CA LEU A 185 5.12 -16.10 -14.40
C LEU A 185 6.26 -15.62 -13.48
N THR A 186 7.17 -16.51 -13.08
CA THR A 186 8.43 -16.18 -12.41
C THR A 186 9.37 -15.49 -13.39
N THR A 187 8.93 -14.33 -13.87
CA THR A 187 9.69 -13.43 -14.71
C THR A 187 10.41 -12.45 -13.77
N ALA A 188 11.67 -12.17 -14.07
CA ALA A 188 12.63 -11.38 -13.31
C ALA A 188 12.16 -10.05 -12.68
N CYS A 189 10.95 -9.56 -12.96
CA CYS A 189 10.34 -8.34 -12.44
C CYS A 189 10.06 -8.36 -10.92
N LEU A 190 9.68 -9.52 -10.35
CA LEU A 190 9.52 -9.65 -8.89
C LEU A 190 10.88 -9.71 -8.16
N LEU A 191 11.96 -10.08 -8.86
CA LEU A 191 13.32 -10.07 -8.33
C LEU A 191 13.98 -8.69 -8.48
N THR A 192 13.68 -7.92 -9.53
CA THR A 192 14.28 -6.59 -9.71
C THR A 192 13.75 -5.54 -8.72
N LYS A 193 12.48 -5.60 -8.26
CA LYS A 193 12.03 -4.70 -7.17
C LYS A 193 12.57 -5.06 -5.78
N VAL A 194 13.22 -6.21 -5.62
CA VAL A 194 13.98 -6.58 -4.41
C VAL A 194 15.49 -6.33 -4.61
N CYS A 195 15.91 -6.03 -5.84
CA CYS A 195 17.31 -5.87 -6.24
C CYS A 195 17.63 -4.43 -6.72
N GLU A 196 16.95 -3.42 -6.17
CA GLU A 196 17.47 -2.04 -6.19
C GLU A 196 17.97 -1.66 -4.80
N PRO A 197 19.28 -1.80 -4.57
CA PRO A 197 20.05 -0.87 -3.77
C PRO A 197 20.80 0.07 -4.73
N HIS A 198 20.34 1.31 -4.87
CA HIS A 198 21.20 2.49 -4.85
C HIS A 198 20.43 3.80 -4.77
#